data_AF-A0A4R5FNA0-F1
#
_entry.id   AF-A0A4R5FNA0-F1
#
_cell.length_a   1.000
_cell.length_b   1.000
_cell.length_c   1.000
_cell.angle_alpha   90.00
_cell.angle_beta   90.00
_cell.angle_gamma   90.00
#
_symmetry.space_group_name_H-M   'P 1'
#
loop_
_entity.id
_entity.type
_entity.pdbx_description
1 polymer ?
#
loop_
_entity_poly.entity_id
_entity_poly.type
_entity_poly.pdbx_seq_one_letter_code
_entity_poly.pdbx_strand_id
1 'polypeptide(L)'
;MKKIFSPAYREYYLEGYSIGLDPFLEFNYAKRNEAFIAGFDSGRSDYERMNGCISDGIPQCIVTNEVLEDFLLAGLLGLSIDTDGYASHQINLIAKWYQSGVEKYEPNQSIALFELLEKNGIQIN
;
A
#
# COMPACT_ATOMS: atom_id res chain seq x y z
N MET A 1 14.78 21.84 -22.70
CA MET A 1 13.79 21.34 -21.73
C MET A 1 13.65 19.84 -21.92
N LYS A 2 13.92 19.03 -20.89
CA LYS A 2 13.55 17.60 -20.95
C LYS A 2 12.04 17.53 -21.20
N LYS A 3 11.58 16.68 -22.12
CA LYS A 3 10.17 16.56 -22.53
C LYS A 3 9.30 15.84 -21.48
N ILE A 4 9.58 16.05 -20.19
CA ILE A 4 8.94 15.36 -19.06
C ILE A 4 7.44 15.70 -18.91
N PHE A 5 7.01 16.83 -19.48
CA PHE A 5 5.60 17.24 -19.50
C PHE A 5 4.86 16.79 -20.77
N SER A 6 5.48 16.00 -21.64
CA SER A 6 4.79 15.50 -22.83
C SER A 6 3.84 14.34 -22.47
N PRO A 7 2.68 14.23 -23.15
CA PRO A 7 1.78 13.09 -22.96
C PRO A 7 2.48 11.73 -23.15
N ALA A 8 3.32 11.62 -24.20
CA ALA A 8 4.09 10.41 -24.44
C ALA A 8 5.06 10.07 -23.29
N TYR A 9 5.73 11.06 -22.70
CA TYR A 9 6.58 10.82 -21.52
C TYR A 9 5.74 10.31 -20.35
N ARG A 10 4.58 10.92 -20.10
CA ARG A 10 3.68 10.50 -19.02
C ARG A 10 3.19 9.07 -19.23
N GLU A 11 2.79 8.70 -20.44
CA GLU A 11 2.35 7.34 -20.78
C GLU A 11 3.45 6.32 -20.51
N TYR A 12 4.66 6.54 -21.04
CA TYR A 12 5.80 5.64 -20.80
C TYR A 12 6.19 5.58 -19.32
N TYR A 13 6.12 6.70 -18.60
CA TYR A 13 6.38 6.72 -17.17
C TYR A 13 5.35 5.90 -16.39
N LEU A 14 4.06 6.08 -16.66
CA LEU A 14 2.99 5.34 -15.99
C LEU A 14 3.09 3.85 -16.29
N GLU A 15 3.38 3.48 -17.53
CA GLU A 15 3.61 2.09 -17.91
C GLU A 15 4.79 1.48 -17.14
N GLY A 16 5.94 2.18 -17.12
CA GLY A 16 7.11 1.76 -16.36
C GLY A 16 6.78 1.62 -14.86
N TYR A 17 6.08 2.60 -14.29
CA TYR A 17 5.68 2.61 -12.89
C TYR A 17 4.79 1.42 -12.52
N SER A 18 3.77 1.13 -13.32
CA SER A 18 2.90 -0.03 -13.08
C SER A 18 3.67 -1.35 -13.12
N ILE A 19 4.63 -1.50 -14.04
CA ILE A 19 5.49 -2.69 -14.11
C ILE A 19 6.44 -2.74 -12.90
N GLY A 20 7.04 -1.62 -12.53
CA GLY A 20 7.95 -1.53 -11.38
C GLY A 20 7.25 -1.79 -10.06
N LEU A 21 5.97 -1.46 -9.93
CA LEU A 21 5.19 -1.69 -8.72
C LEU A 21 4.86 -3.18 -8.52
N ASP A 22 4.72 -3.95 -9.60
CA ASP A 22 4.46 -5.38 -9.55
C ASP A 22 5.78 -6.16 -9.32
N PRO A 23 5.94 -6.89 -8.21
CA PRO A 23 7.16 -7.65 -7.94
C PRO A 23 7.32 -8.89 -8.81
N PHE A 24 6.27 -9.33 -9.49
CA PHE A 24 6.29 -10.51 -10.38
C PHE A 24 6.63 -10.15 -11.83
N LEU A 25 6.70 -8.86 -12.17
CA LEU A 25 7.06 -8.40 -13.50
C LEU A 25 8.53 -7.95 -13.58
N GLU A 26 9.19 -8.40 -14.63
CA GLU A 26 10.56 -8.02 -14.96
C GLU A 26 10.62 -6.72 -15.78
N PHE A 27 11.79 -6.09 -15.78
CA PHE A 27 12.04 -4.90 -16.59
C PHE A 27 11.92 -5.20 -18.09
N ASN A 28 11.07 -4.46 -18.79
CA ASN A 28 10.89 -4.62 -20.23
C ASN A 28 11.97 -3.87 -21.02
N TYR A 29 13.05 -4.57 -21.38
CA TYR A 29 14.16 -4.01 -22.16
C TYR A 29 13.75 -3.50 -23.55
N ALA A 30 12.69 -4.05 -24.16
CA ALA A 30 12.24 -3.62 -25.49
C ALA A 30 11.55 -2.24 -25.47
N LYS A 31 11.00 -1.82 -24.32
CA LYS A 31 10.33 -0.52 -24.13
C LYS A 31 11.23 0.54 -23.48
N ARG A 32 12.52 0.24 -23.33
CA ARG A 32 13.48 1.08 -22.61
C ARG A 32 13.57 2.48 -23.22
N ASN A 33 13.09 3.46 -22.47
CA ASN A 33 13.34 4.88 -22.69
C ASN A 33 13.47 5.60 -21.33
N GLU A 34 13.93 6.86 -21.32
CA GLU A 34 14.18 7.62 -20.08
C GLU A 34 12.94 7.68 -19.16
N ALA A 35 11.75 7.89 -19.74
CA ALA A 35 10.51 7.99 -18.97
C ALA A 35 10.11 6.64 -18.36
N PHE A 36 10.18 5.56 -19.15
CA PHE A 36 9.88 4.20 -18.72
C PHE A 36 10.82 3.74 -17.60
N ILE A 37 12.14 3.98 -17.75
CA ILE A 37 13.12 3.64 -16.71
C ILE A 37 12.79 4.39 -15.42
N ALA A 38 12.58 5.72 -15.48
CA ALA A 38 12.25 6.51 -14.31
C ALA A 38 10.95 6.06 -13.63
N GLY A 39 9.94 5.68 -14.43
CA GLY A 39 8.70 5.10 -13.94
C GLY A 39 8.95 3.79 -13.21
N PHE A 40 9.64 2.86 -13.86
CA PHE A 40 9.97 1.54 -13.30
C PHE A 40 10.74 1.64 -11.98
N ASP A 41 11.81 2.44 -11.95
CA ASP A 41 12.62 2.63 -10.75
C ASP A 41 11.79 3.24 -9.61
N SER A 42 10.88 4.17 -9.92
CA SER A 42 9.99 4.77 -8.93
C SER A 42 8.96 3.76 -8.39
N GLY A 43 8.33 2.98 -9.28
CA GLY A 43 7.39 1.93 -8.89
C GLY A 43 8.06 0.85 -8.03
N ARG A 44 9.28 0.44 -8.40
CA ARG A 44 10.06 -0.53 -7.62
C ARG A 44 10.44 0.02 -6.26
N SER A 45 10.89 1.27 -6.19
CA SER A 45 11.20 1.94 -4.93
C SER A 45 9.97 2.05 -4.01
N ASP A 46 8.79 2.36 -4.58
CA ASP A 46 7.54 2.41 -3.82
C ASP A 46 7.14 1.04 -3.28
N TYR A 47 7.22 0.00 -4.12
CA TYR A 47 6.99 -1.38 -3.70
C TYR A 47 7.92 -1.77 -2.55
N GLU A 48 9.23 -1.61 -2.72
CA GLU A 48 10.24 -2.08 -1.76
C GLU A 48 10.20 -1.29 -0.45
N ARG A 49 9.83 0.00 -0.49
CA ARG A 49 9.58 0.80 0.71
C ARG A 49 8.53 0.13 1.61
N MET A 50 7.46 -0.42 1.03
CA MET A 50 6.36 -1.02 1.77
C MET A 50 6.57 -2.50 2.07
N ASN A 51 7.20 -3.24 1.15
CA ASN A 51 7.22 -4.70 1.16
C ASN A 51 8.59 -5.32 1.45
N GLY A 52 9.66 -4.52 1.47
CA GLY A 52 11.04 -5.00 1.57
C GLY A 52 11.68 -5.27 0.20
N CYS A 53 12.99 -5.48 0.19
CA CYS A 53 13.76 -5.70 -1.03
C CYS A 53 13.37 -7.02 -1.71
N ILE A 54 13.21 -7.01 -3.03
CA ILE A 54 12.88 -8.23 -3.79
C ILE A 54 14.00 -9.27 -3.72
N SER A 55 15.24 -8.82 -3.59
CA SER A 55 16.40 -9.71 -3.40
C SER A 55 16.27 -10.62 -2.19
N ASP A 56 15.47 -10.22 -1.19
CA ASP A 56 15.27 -10.96 0.05
C ASP A 56 14.04 -11.90 -0.05
N GLY A 57 13.38 -11.92 -1.22
CA GLY A 57 12.16 -12.65 -1.49
C GLY A 57 10.93 -11.76 -1.57
N ILE A 58 9.90 -12.24 -2.25
CA ILE A 58 8.60 -11.56 -2.35
C ILE A 58 7.71 -12.06 -1.19
N PRO A 59 7.20 -11.19 -0.31
CA PRO A 59 6.30 -11.59 0.78
C PRO A 59 5.00 -12.21 0.28
N GLN A 60 4.35 -13.01 1.13
CA GLN A 60 3.06 -13.62 0.80
C GLN A 60 1.94 -12.58 0.65
N CYS A 61 1.86 -11.64 1.58
CA CYS A 61 0.94 -10.51 1.52
C CYS A 61 1.65 -9.30 0.93
N ILE A 62 1.04 -8.61 -0.04
CA ILE A 62 1.57 -7.35 -0.57
C ILE A 62 0.83 -6.18 0.08
N VAL A 63 1.59 -5.32 0.75
CA VAL A 63 1.13 -4.08 1.36
C VAL A 63 1.04 -2.99 0.31
N THR A 64 -0.11 -2.34 0.25
CA THR A 64 -0.38 -1.11 -0.51
C THR A 64 -0.79 0.01 0.44
N ASN A 65 -1.00 1.23 -0.08
CA ASN A 65 -1.51 2.32 0.74
C ASN A 65 -2.92 2.00 1.28
N GLU A 66 -3.77 1.36 0.49
CA GLU A 66 -5.11 0.94 0.88
C GLU A 66 -5.06 -0.03 2.06
N VAL A 67 -4.14 -1.01 2.02
CA VAL A 67 -3.93 -1.94 3.14
C VAL A 67 -3.49 -1.19 4.40
N LEU A 68 -2.60 -0.20 4.28
CA LEU A 68 -2.16 0.62 5.42
C LEU A 68 -3.29 1.51 5.97
N GLU A 69 -4.16 2.02 5.10
CA GLU A 69 -5.35 2.77 5.49
C GLU A 69 -6.34 1.89 6.26
N ASP A 70 -6.51 0.62 5.88
CA ASP A 70 -7.34 -0.34 6.61
C ASP A 70 -6.80 -0.57 8.03
N PHE A 71 -5.48 -0.73 8.19
CA PHE A 71 -4.87 -0.85 9.53
C PHE A 71 -5.00 0.43 10.35
N LEU A 72 -4.88 1.60 9.73
CA LEU A 72 -5.14 2.88 10.41
C LEU A 72 -6.59 2.96 10.89
N LEU A 73 -7.54 2.56 10.05
CA LEU A 73 -8.96 2.55 10.38
C LEU A 73 -9.28 1.56 11.50
N ALA A 74 -8.66 0.37 11.48
CA ALA A 74 -8.78 -0.60 12.56
C ALA A 74 -8.33 0.02 13.90
N GLY A 75 -7.21 0.75 13.91
CA GLY A 75 -6.76 1.48 15.10
C GLY A 75 -7.74 2.57 15.55
N LEU A 76 -8.27 3.36 14.60
CA LEU A 76 -9.28 4.40 14.87
C LEU A 76 -10.60 3.85 15.44
N LEU A 77 -10.89 2.58 15.18
CA LEU A 77 -12.11 1.89 15.63
C LEU A 77 -11.87 0.95 16.83
N GLY A 78 -10.62 0.82 17.27
CA GLY A 78 -10.25 -0.09 18.36
C GLY A 78 -10.41 -1.58 18.00
N LEU A 79 -10.33 -1.94 16.72
CA LEU A 79 -10.45 -3.31 16.23
C LEU A 79 -9.11 -4.05 16.36
N SER A 80 -9.16 -5.33 16.74
CA SER A 80 -7.98 -6.20 16.68
C SER A 80 -7.55 -6.44 15.23
N ILE A 81 -6.25 -6.57 15.02
CA ILE A 81 -5.68 -6.82 13.70
C ILE A 81 -5.01 -8.20 13.64
N ASP A 82 -5.13 -8.84 12.48
CA ASP A 82 -4.38 -10.04 12.15
C ASP A 82 -3.17 -9.63 11.28
N THR A 83 -2.00 -10.16 11.62
CA THR A 83 -0.74 -9.90 10.91
C THR A 83 -0.12 -11.16 10.33
N ASP A 84 -0.86 -12.28 10.32
CA ASP A 84 -0.42 -13.51 9.70
C ASP A 84 -0.16 -13.32 8.19
N GLY A 85 0.95 -13.91 7.72
CA GLY A 85 1.38 -13.82 6.32
C GLY A 85 2.16 -12.56 5.95
N TYR A 86 2.25 -11.55 6.82
CA TYR A 86 3.11 -10.38 6.61
C TYR A 86 4.55 -10.65 7.06
N ALA A 87 5.51 -10.13 6.28
CA ALA A 87 6.93 -10.17 6.60
C ALA A 87 7.28 -9.18 7.74
N SER A 88 8.40 -9.41 8.42
CA SER A 88 8.83 -8.56 9.56
C SER A 88 9.00 -7.08 9.19
N HIS A 89 9.45 -6.77 7.98
CA HIS A 89 9.52 -5.39 7.48
C HIS A 89 8.13 -4.73 7.42
N GLN A 90 7.16 -5.46 6.88
CA GLN A 90 5.78 -5.00 6.73
C GLN A 90 5.12 -4.81 8.10
N ILE A 91 5.34 -5.73 9.05
CA ILE A 91 4.79 -5.65 10.41
C ILE A 91 5.21 -4.34 11.09
N ASN A 92 6.48 -3.93 10.96
CA ASN A 92 6.96 -2.68 11.54
C ASN A 92 6.27 -1.44 10.93
N LEU A 93 5.94 -1.49 9.64
CA LEU A 93 5.23 -0.42 8.95
C LEU A 93 3.76 -0.40 9.37
N ILE A 94 3.09 -1.56 9.34
CA ILE A 94 1.69 -1.75 9.75
C ILE A 94 1.48 -1.28 11.19
N ALA A 95 2.36 -1.66 12.12
CA ALA A 95 2.27 -1.27 13.52
C ALA A 95 2.25 0.25 13.71
N LYS A 96 3.04 1.00 12.92
CA LYS A 96 3.05 2.48 12.98
C LYS A 96 1.74 3.08 12.51
N TRP A 97 1.16 2.54 11.44
CA TRP A 97 -0.13 3.00 10.91
C TRP A 97 -1.27 2.69 11.86
N TYR A 98 -1.34 1.45 12.36
CA TYR A 98 -2.31 1.06 13.38
C TYR A 98 -2.20 1.92 14.64
N GLN A 99 -0.99 2.11 15.18
CA GLN A 99 -0.75 2.95 16.36
C GLN A 99 -1.19 4.41 16.13
N SER A 100 -0.94 4.96 14.94
CA SER A 100 -1.40 6.31 14.58
C SER A 100 -2.93 6.43 14.56
N GLY A 101 -3.64 5.33 14.30
CA GLY A 101 -5.09 5.25 14.39
C GLY A 101 -5.56 5.18 15.84
N VAL A 102 -4.92 4.34 16.65
CA VAL A 102 -5.20 4.21 18.09
C VAL A 102 -5.01 5.55 18.82
N GLU A 103 -3.99 6.33 18.48
CA GLU A 103 -3.75 7.65 19.06
C GLU A 103 -4.85 8.67 18.74
N LYS A 104 -5.63 8.42 17.69
CA LYS A 104 -6.76 9.25 17.24
C LYS A 104 -8.11 8.60 17.54
N TYR A 105 -8.11 7.50 18.32
CA TYR A 105 -9.31 6.75 18.67
C TYR A 105 -10.30 7.62 19.46
N GLU A 106 -11.51 7.75 18.92
CA GLU A 106 -12.63 8.47 19.55
C GLU A 106 -13.76 7.47 19.84
N PRO A 107 -13.97 7.07 21.11
CA PRO A 107 -14.93 6.00 21.46
C PRO A 107 -16.34 6.23 20.91
N ASN A 108 -16.79 7.48 20.86
CA ASN A 108 -18.12 7.85 20.37
C ASN A 108 -18.29 7.55 18.87
N GLN A 109 -17.22 7.63 18.07
CA GLN A 109 -17.28 7.30 16.64
C GLN A 109 -17.47 5.80 16.44
N SER A 110 -16.75 5.00 17.22
CA SER A 110 -16.85 3.52 17.18
C SER A 110 -18.21 3.04 17.64
N ILE A 111 -18.75 3.61 18.74
CA ILE A 111 -20.10 3.30 19.22
C ILE A 111 -21.14 3.62 18.14
N ALA A 112 -21.08 4.81 17.54
CA ALA A 112 -22.03 5.22 16.51
C ALA A 112 -21.97 4.31 15.26
N LEU A 113 -20.77 3.86 14.87
CA LEU A 113 -20.61 2.90 13.78
C LEU A 113 -21.23 1.55 14.12
N PHE A 114 -20.96 1.01 15.32
CA PHE A 114 -21.49 -0.29 15.73
C PHE A 114 -23.02 -0.28 15.83
N GLU A 115 -23.62 0.78 16.38
CA GLU A 115 -25.07 0.97 16.41
C GLU A 115 -25.67 1.00 14.98
N LEU A 116 -25.01 1.67 14.05
CA LEU A 116 -25.45 1.73 12.66
C LEU A 116 -25.36 0.36 11.98
N LEU A 117 -24.26 -0.37 12.19
CA LEU A 117 -24.06 -1.70 11.62
C LEU A 117 -25.09 -2.70 12.17
N GLU A 118 -25.31 -2.68 13.49
CA GLU A 118 -26.31 -3.51 14.16
C GLU A 118 -27.73 -3.23 13.62
N LYS A 119 -28.08 -1.95 13.44
CA LYS A 119 -29.35 -1.54 12.83
C LYS A 119 -29.53 -2.08 11.40
N ASN A 120 -28.45 -2.27 10.67
CA ASN A 120 -28.45 -2.86 9.32
C ASN A 120 -28.28 -4.39 9.33
N GLY A 121 -28.30 -5.03 10.51
CA GLY A 121 -28.17 -6.48 10.65
C GLY A 121 -26.75 -7.02 10.44
N ILE A 122 -25.73 -6.15 10.52
CA ILE A 122 -24.33 -6.52 10.38
C ILE A 122 -23.74 -6.64 11.78
N GLN A 123 -23.37 -7.86 12.18
CA GLN A 123 -22.68 -8.13 13.44
C GLN A 123 -21.17 -8.09 13.23
N ILE A 124 -20.47 -7.35 14.10
CA ILE A 124 -19.01 -7.41 14.21
C ILE A 124 -18.71 -8.34 15.39
N ASN A 125 -18.06 -9.47 15.10
CA ASN A 125 -17.63 -10.48 16.08
C ASN A 125 -16.22 -10.19 16.57
#